data_AF-A0A2V2C9V3-F1
#
_entry.id   AF-A0A2V2C9V3-F1
#
_cell.length_a   1.000
_cell.length_b   1.000
_cell.length_c   1.000
_cell.angle_alpha   90.00
_cell.angle_beta   90.00
_cell.angle_gamma   90.00
#
_symmetry.space_group_name_H-M   'P 1'
#
loop_
_entity.id
_entity.type
_entity.pdbx_description
1 polymer ?
#
loop_
_entity_poly.entity_id
_entity_poly.type
_entity_poly.pdbx_seq_one_letter_code
_entity_poly.pdbx_strand_id
1 'polypeptide(L)'
;MSTFRKATEVDIPAITAIYDHTHDLEERGETTIGWIRGVYPTEETAREALDADDLFVMEEDGAVVAAARINQAQVDCYARANWSFDAAPEQVMVLHTLVVEPAQKGHGFGPQFVQFYEGYACAHGCPVLRIDTNARNQAARRLYARLGYREADIVHCDFNAIRGIDLVCLEKKLEWRVFYGKNFWATRGRGKPGVEISLGHRFRWGDADWRALSVYACAKGLVLDLAKHVPAEDVRRFVEKWAPLEEAGLTPEQAEQALLESPFHDSFHAELLVNGRALRSEGSSGFAWGQDAEQDAAERAVLAHYALEPAEHWQLWRLHFPWKRRQAVKTLTLTLTADPVWLPGPQFTAQPGQSMSFTHPLTGTNHTLTVLALAPETLDVSGLPDVQEYPAHCLRLEYAVSPELPPDALQIRDTAPGDPPRLKIPDTVSGAVPVGGAACIGIIGGADGPTSIFVSGGAPSDRRVAYSSLHFAQPEQVTWQLRFSVVPRGEISEKLR
;
A
#
# COMPACT_ATOMS: atom_id res chain seq x y z
N MET A 1 -14.44 -6.85 -7.18
CA MET A 1 -13.56 -5.67 -6.90
C MET A 1 -12.85 -5.40 -8.21
N SER A 2 -12.99 -4.19 -8.78
CA SER A 2 -12.46 -3.93 -10.12
C SER A 2 -10.94 -3.87 -10.12
N THR A 3 -10.31 -4.49 -11.12
CA THR A 3 -8.86 -4.45 -11.32
C THR A 3 -8.54 -3.81 -12.68
N PHE A 4 -7.54 -2.93 -12.72
CA PHE A 4 -7.02 -2.35 -13.96
C PHE A 4 -5.67 -2.96 -14.27
N ARG A 5 -5.44 -3.36 -15.51
CA ARG A 5 -4.16 -3.95 -15.95
C ARG A 5 -3.92 -3.71 -17.44
N LYS A 6 -2.68 -3.88 -17.89
CA LYS A 6 -2.39 -4.04 -19.31
C LYS A 6 -3.14 -5.25 -19.86
N ALA A 7 -3.63 -5.11 -21.08
CA ALA A 7 -4.24 -6.20 -21.80
C ALA A 7 -3.17 -7.22 -22.22
N THR A 8 -3.63 -8.44 -22.42
CA THR A 8 -2.85 -9.55 -22.95
C THR A 8 -3.59 -10.15 -24.14
N GLU A 9 -2.93 -11.04 -24.88
CA GLU A 9 -3.54 -11.70 -26.04
C GLU A 9 -4.88 -12.38 -25.71
N VAL A 10 -5.05 -12.89 -24.48
CA VAL A 10 -6.30 -13.56 -24.05
C VAL A 10 -7.49 -12.60 -23.90
N ASP A 11 -7.24 -11.30 -23.80
CA ASP A 11 -8.29 -10.29 -23.63
C ASP A 11 -8.89 -9.84 -24.97
N ILE A 12 -8.18 -10.01 -26.09
CA ILE A 12 -8.59 -9.53 -27.42
C ILE A 12 -10.01 -9.99 -27.81
N PRO A 13 -10.39 -11.27 -27.65
CA PRO A 13 -11.75 -11.71 -28.00
C PRO A 13 -12.84 -10.98 -27.21
N ALA A 14 -12.60 -10.71 -25.92
CA ALA A 14 -13.57 -10.00 -25.08
C ALA A 14 -13.67 -8.52 -25.47
N ILE A 15 -12.54 -7.87 -25.78
CA ILE A 15 -12.51 -6.48 -26.25
C ILE A 15 -13.25 -6.34 -27.59
N THR A 16 -13.00 -7.24 -28.54
CA THR A 16 -13.69 -7.26 -29.84
C THR A 16 -15.20 -7.45 -29.67
N ALA A 17 -15.63 -8.35 -28.78
CA ALA A 17 -17.05 -8.52 -28.49
C ALA A 17 -17.70 -7.23 -27.95
N ILE A 18 -17.02 -6.49 -27.07
CA ILE A 18 -17.49 -5.20 -26.57
C ILE A 18 -17.62 -4.17 -27.70
N TYR A 19 -16.68 -4.15 -28.66
CA TYR A 19 -16.79 -3.31 -29.85
C TYR A 19 -18.02 -3.68 -30.68
N ASP A 20 -18.25 -4.97 -30.94
CA ASP A 20 -19.40 -5.44 -31.72
C ASP A 20 -20.74 -5.11 -31.04
N HIS A 21 -20.87 -5.32 -29.74
CA HIS A 21 -22.06 -4.91 -28.99
C HIS A 21 -22.30 -3.40 -29.06
N THR A 22 -21.22 -2.61 -29.06
CA THR A 22 -21.29 -1.15 -29.20
C THR A 22 -21.76 -0.73 -30.60
N HIS A 23 -21.24 -1.40 -31.65
CA HIS A 23 -21.72 -1.20 -33.02
C HIS A 23 -23.19 -1.58 -33.16
N ASP A 24 -23.63 -2.70 -32.58
CA ASP A 24 -25.03 -3.13 -32.62
C ASP A 24 -25.96 -2.05 -32.05
N LEU A 25 -25.56 -1.38 -30.97
CA LEU A 25 -26.37 -0.30 -30.38
C LEU A 25 -26.38 0.96 -31.25
N GLU A 26 -25.25 1.30 -31.89
CA GLU A 26 -25.17 2.44 -32.81
C GLU A 26 -26.06 2.21 -34.04
N GLU A 27 -25.99 1.03 -34.64
CA GLU A 27 -26.75 0.61 -35.82
C GLU A 27 -28.26 0.54 -35.52
N ARG A 28 -28.64 0.20 -34.28
CA ARG A 28 -30.02 0.25 -33.78
C ARG A 28 -30.50 1.65 -33.39
N GLY A 29 -29.62 2.66 -33.38
CA GLY A 29 -29.93 4.02 -32.97
C GLY A 29 -30.15 4.19 -31.45
N GLU A 30 -29.74 3.21 -30.65
CA GLU A 30 -29.86 3.23 -29.18
C GLU A 30 -28.74 4.03 -28.52
N THR A 31 -27.64 4.25 -29.24
CA THR A 31 -26.54 5.14 -28.85
C THR A 31 -26.04 5.94 -30.07
N THR A 32 -25.19 6.92 -29.81
CA THR A 32 -24.63 7.80 -30.84
C THR A 32 -23.20 8.16 -30.46
N ILE A 33 -22.24 7.43 -31.01
CA ILE A 33 -20.83 7.40 -30.63
C ILE A 33 -19.95 7.94 -31.74
N GLY A 34 -20.24 7.59 -33.00
CA GLY A 34 -19.38 7.97 -34.14
C GLY A 34 -18.64 6.81 -34.81
N TRP A 35 -18.77 5.59 -34.29
CA TRP A 35 -18.05 4.41 -34.79
C TRP A 35 -18.78 3.74 -35.94
N ILE A 36 -18.01 3.09 -36.82
CA ILE A 36 -18.50 2.42 -38.01
C ILE A 36 -17.89 1.02 -38.03
N ARG A 37 -18.75 -0.01 -37.98
CA ARG A 37 -18.33 -1.41 -38.00
C ARG A 37 -17.43 -1.68 -39.20
N GLY A 38 -16.34 -2.43 -38.96
CA GLY A 38 -15.37 -2.77 -39.99
C GLY A 38 -14.46 -1.61 -40.42
N VAL A 39 -14.66 -0.40 -39.88
CA VAL A 39 -13.76 0.74 -40.08
C VAL A 39 -13.05 1.06 -38.78
N TYR A 40 -13.79 1.37 -37.71
CA TYR A 40 -13.20 1.71 -36.42
C TYR A 40 -14.22 1.70 -35.27
N PRO A 41 -13.88 1.11 -34.10
CA PRO A 41 -12.72 0.25 -33.85
C PRO A 41 -12.93 -1.17 -34.39
N THR A 42 -11.84 -1.90 -34.64
CA THR A 42 -11.85 -3.30 -35.10
C THR A 42 -10.98 -4.17 -34.17
N GLU A 43 -10.98 -5.49 -34.36
CA GLU A 43 -10.00 -6.37 -33.70
C GLU A 43 -8.56 -5.92 -33.99
N GLU A 44 -8.27 -5.53 -35.23
CA GLU A 44 -6.95 -4.99 -35.63
C GLU A 44 -6.59 -3.73 -34.83
N THR A 45 -7.55 -2.83 -34.58
CA THR A 45 -7.34 -1.67 -33.70
C THR A 45 -6.90 -2.07 -32.28
N ALA A 46 -7.49 -3.14 -31.73
CA ALA A 46 -7.08 -3.65 -30.42
C ALA A 46 -5.70 -4.32 -30.49
N ARG A 47 -5.43 -5.11 -31.53
CA ARG A 47 -4.12 -5.77 -31.73
C ARG A 47 -2.99 -4.77 -31.87
N GLU A 48 -3.16 -3.72 -32.67
CA GLU A 48 -2.17 -2.64 -32.79
C GLU A 48 -1.87 -1.96 -31.44
N ALA A 49 -2.90 -1.77 -30.61
CA ALA A 49 -2.73 -1.20 -29.28
C ALA A 49 -2.03 -2.18 -28.32
N LEU A 50 -2.29 -3.48 -28.45
CA LEU A 50 -1.63 -4.53 -27.68
C LEU A 50 -0.15 -4.65 -28.07
N ASP A 51 0.15 -4.69 -29.36
CA ASP A 51 1.51 -4.78 -29.91
C ASP A 51 2.36 -3.56 -29.52
N ALA A 52 1.74 -2.39 -29.40
CA ALA A 52 2.37 -1.17 -28.91
C ALA A 52 2.49 -1.09 -27.38
N ASP A 53 1.99 -2.08 -26.64
CA ASP A 53 1.98 -2.13 -25.17
C ASP A 53 1.18 -0.96 -24.53
N ASP A 54 0.17 -0.48 -25.25
CA ASP A 54 -0.67 0.69 -24.92
C ASP A 54 -2.12 0.31 -24.54
N LEU A 55 -2.49 -0.98 -24.61
CA LEU A 55 -3.86 -1.44 -24.39
C LEU A 55 -4.11 -1.83 -22.93
N PHE A 56 -5.20 -1.31 -22.35
CA PHE A 56 -5.58 -1.55 -20.96
C PHE A 56 -7.00 -2.08 -20.86
N VAL A 57 -7.24 -2.94 -19.85
CA VAL A 57 -8.55 -3.48 -19.51
C VAL A 57 -8.92 -3.19 -18.06
N MET A 58 -10.23 -3.10 -17.82
CA MET A 58 -10.84 -3.15 -16.51
C MET A 58 -11.56 -4.48 -16.37
N GLU A 59 -11.22 -5.22 -15.33
CA GLU A 59 -11.80 -6.53 -15.02
C GLU A 59 -12.68 -6.42 -13.78
N GLU A 60 -13.90 -6.95 -13.84
CA GLU A 60 -14.80 -7.12 -12.70
C GLU A 60 -15.32 -8.57 -12.69
N ASP A 61 -15.24 -9.23 -11.54
CA ASP A 61 -15.72 -10.61 -11.34
C ASP A 61 -15.18 -11.61 -12.40
N GLY A 62 -13.92 -11.43 -12.81
CA GLY A 62 -13.24 -12.28 -13.80
C GLY A 62 -13.59 -11.98 -15.26
N ALA A 63 -14.34 -10.92 -15.54
CA ALA A 63 -14.74 -10.52 -16.89
C ALA A 63 -14.18 -9.13 -17.25
N VAL A 64 -13.72 -8.97 -18.48
CA VAL A 64 -13.38 -7.65 -19.04
C VAL A 64 -14.66 -6.84 -19.22
N VAL A 65 -14.79 -5.73 -18.50
CA VAL A 65 -15.98 -4.85 -18.53
C VAL A 65 -15.73 -3.53 -19.25
N ALA A 66 -14.47 -3.16 -19.47
CA ALA A 66 -14.09 -1.98 -20.24
C ALA A 66 -12.65 -2.12 -20.76
N ALA A 67 -12.35 -1.41 -21.85
CA ALA A 67 -11.02 -1.33 -22.43
C ALA A 67 -10.74 0.06 -22.98
N ALA A 68 -9.46 0.45 -23.02
CA ALA A 68 -9.01 1.66 -23.68
C ALA A 68 -7.54 1.56 -24.09
N ARG A 69 -7.13 2.36 -25.06
CA ARG A 69 -5.73 2.58 -25.38
C ARG A 69 -5.25 3.87 -24.69
N ILE A 70 -4.11 3.82 -24.00
CA ILE A 70 -3.53 4.97 -23.28
C ILE A 70 -2.07 5.12 -23.68
N ASN A 71 -1.72 6.27 -24.28
CA ASN A 71 -0.34 6.58 -24.67
C ASN A 71 -0.14 8.10 -24.87
N GLN A 72 0.98 8.51 -25.46
CA GLN A 72 1.29 9.92 -25.75
C GLN A 72 1.07 10.29 -27.24
N ALA A 73 0.54 9.36 -28.03
CA ALA A 73 0.34 9.56 -29.47
C ALA A 73 -0.85 10.49 -29.70
N GLN A 74 -0.63 11.59 -30.40
CA GLN A 74 -1.67 12.56 -30.70
C GLN A 74 -2.04 12.42 -32.18
N VAL A 75 -3.34 12.32 -32.47
CA VAL A 75 -3.81 12.27 -33.86
C VAL A 75 -3.52 13.60 -34.55
N ASP A 76 -3.16 13.58 -35.84
CA ASP A 76 -2.69 14.75 -36.59
C ASP A 76 -3.59 15.98 -36.48
N CYS A 77 -4.91 15.78 -36.39
CA CYS A 77 -5.86 16.88 -36.27
C CYS A 77 -5.72 17.67 -34.96
N TYR A 78 -5.13 17.10 -33.91
CA TYR A 78 -4.86 17.80 -32.64
C TYR A 78 -3.94 19.00 -32.82
N ALA A 79 -3.05 18.98 -33.82
CA ALA A 79 -2.16 20.10 -34.11
C ALA A 79 -2.93 21.39 -34.51
N ARG A 80 -4.21 21.26 -34.90
CA ARG A 80 -5.07 22.39 -35.29
C ARG A 80 -6.00 22.86 -34.17
N ALA A 81 -6.11 22.12 -33.07
CA ALA A 81 -7.00 22.47 -31.98
C ALA A 81 -6.43 23.60 -31.11
N ASN A 82 -7.30 24.49 -30.64
CA ASN A 82 -6.94 25.59 -29.74
C ASN A 82 -6.76 25.14 -28.28
N TRP A 83 -5.71 24.33 -28.02
CA TRP A 83 -5.37 23.89 -26.66
C TRP A 83 -4.99 25.07 -25.76
N SER A 84 -5.58 25.16 -24.58
CA SER A 84 -5.25 26.19 -23.58
C SER A 84 -4.13 25.78 -22.63
N PHE A 85 -3.77 24.50 -22.57
CA PHE A 85 -2.62 24.03 -21.80
C PHE A 85 -1.47 23.67 -22.74
N ASP A 86 -0.47 24.55 -22.74
CA ASP A 86 0.79 24.30 -23.42
C ASP A 86 1.59 23.23 -22.67
N ALA A 87 2.10 22.25 -23.42
CA ALA A 87 2.85 21.11 -22.94
C ALA A 87 3.59 20.47 -24.11
N ALA A 88 4.83 20.02 -23.85
CA ALA A 88 5.56 19.21 -24.82
C ALA A 88 4.80 17.87 -25.07
N PRO A 89 4.95 17.24 -26.25
CA PRO A 89 4.26 15.98 -26.55
C PRO A 89 4.46 14.90 -25.47
N GLU A 90 5.64 14.83 -24.85
CA GLU A 90 6.02 13.88 -23.80
C GLU A 90 5.39 14.21 -22.44
N GLN A 91 4.73 15.35 -22.31
CA GLN A 91 3.98 15.76 -21.11
C GLN A 91 2.46 15.62 -21.30
N VAL A 92 2.04 15.09 -22.46
CA VAL A 92 0.64 14.86 -22.81
C VAL A 92 0.35 13.37 -22.78
N MET A 93 -0.62 12.95 -21.97
CA MET A 93 -1.18 11.61 -22.05
C MET A 93 -2.54 11.66 -22.74
N VAL A 94 -2.83 10.69 -23.60
CA VAL A 94 -4.03 10.63 -24.43
C VAL A 94 -4.81 9.35 -24.13
N LEU A 95 -6.12 9.48 -23.98
CA LEU A 95 -7.03 8.34 -23.85
C LEU A 95 -7.75 8.11 -25.18
N HIS A 96 -7.48 6.97 -25.81
CA HIS A 96 -8.10 6.55 -27.05
C HIS A 96 -9.05 5.38 -26.82
N THR A 97 -10.13 5.32 -27.61
CA THR A 97 -10.99 4.14 -27.75
C THR A 97 -11.50 3.59 -26.41
N LEU A 98 -11.85 4.47 -25.45
CA LEU A 98 -12.52 4.03 -24.23
C LEU A 98 -13.88 3.42 -24.58
N VAL A 99 -14.02 2.14 -24.30
CA VAL A 99 -15.27 1.39 -24.45
C VAL A 99 -15.64 0.71 -23.14
N VAL A 100 -16.94 0.63 -22.85
CA VAL A 100 -17.49 -0.09 -21.70
C VAL A 100 -18.51 -1.07 -22.26
N GLU A 101 -18.49 -2.32 -21.78
CA GLU A 101 -19.48 -3.34 -22.13
C GLU A 101 -20.91 -2.77 -21.99
N PRO A 102 -21.69 -2.67 -23.07
CA PRO A 102 -23.01 -2.06 -23.02
C PRO A 102 -23.96 -2.64 -21.98
N ALA A 103 -23.90 -3.96 -21.72
CA ALA A 103 -24.70 -4.61 -20.69
C ALA A 103 -24.35 -4.11 -19.28
N GLN A 104 -23.18 -3.53 -19.09
CA GLN A 104 -22.69 -2.98 -17.82
C GLN A 104 -22.92 -1.46 -17.68
N LYS A 105 -23.67 -0.85 -18.59
CA LYS A 105 -24.01 0.58 -18.52
C LYS A 105 -24.68 0.92 -17.18
N GLY A 106 -24.21 1.99 -16.54
CA GLY A 106 -24.75 2.48 -15.27
C GLY A 106 -23.96 2.07 -14.02
N HIS A 107 -23.04 1.10 -14.12
CA HIS A 107 -22.19 0.67 -12.99
C HIS A 107 -21.02 1.63 -12.69
N GLY A 108 -20.88 2.70 -13.48
CA GLY A 108 -19.84 3.72 -13.26
C GLY A 108 -18.45 3.33 -13.77
N PHE A 109 -18.32 2.28 -14.59
CA PHE A 109 -17.04 1.82 -15.14
C PHE A 109 -16.32 2.87 -16.00
N GLY A 110 -17.03 3.64 -16.83
CA GLY A 110 -16.44 4.75 -17.60
C GLY A 110 -15.73 5.79 -16.71
N PRO A 111 -16.40 6.40 -15.72
CA PRO A 111 -15.77 7.28 -14.73
C PRO A 111 -14.58 6.66 -13.98
N GLN A 112 -14.63 5.36 -13.68
CA GLN A 112 -13.54 4.66 -13.00
C GLN A 112 -12.33 4.48 -13.93
N PHE A 113 -12.55 4.13 -15.20
CA PHE A 113 -11.48 4.00 -16.19
C PHE A 113 -10.78 5.34 -16.46
N VAL A 114 -11.55 6.44 -16.57
CA VAL A 114 -10.94 7.78 -16.72
C VAL A 114 -10.13 8.16 -15.48
N GLN A 115 -10.53 7.72 -14.28
CA GLN A 115 -9.75 7.95 -13.07
C GLN A 115 -8.45 7.12 -13.06
N PHE A 116 -8.50 5.88 -13.55
CA PHE A 116 -7.29 5.07 -13.79
C PHE A 116 -6.35 5.78 -14.78
N TYR A 117 -6.87 6.25 -15.91
CA TYR A 117 -6.13 7.04 -16.89
C TYR A 117 -5.48 8.31 -16.29
N GLU A 118 -6.21 9.07 -15.47
CA GLU A 118 -5.66 10.24 -14.77
C GLU A 118 -4.51 9.87 -13.83
N GLY A 119 -4.64 8.74 -13.11
CA GLY A 119 -3.57 8.20 -12.28
C GLY A 119 -2.36 7.78 -13.10
N TYR A 120 -2.58 7.03 -14.18
CA TYR A 120 -1.54 6.58 -15.10
C TYR A 120 -0.79 7.74 -15.74
N ALA A 121 -1.49 8.80 -16.14
CA ALA A 121 -0.86 9.99 -16.72
C ALA A 121 -0.02 10.76 -15.69
N CYS A 122 -0.54 10.96 -14.48
CA CYS A 122 0.21 11.57 -13.37
C CYS A 122 1.50 10.80 -13.14
N ALA A 123 1.38 9.47 -13.11
CA ALA A 123 2.47 8.56 -12.98
C ALA A 123 3.52 8.78 -14.08
N HIS A 124 3.12 8.86 -15.34
CA HIS A 124 4.06 9.03 -16.46
C HIS A 124 4.53 10.48 -16.67
N GLY A 125 4.47 11.33 -15.64
CA GLY A 125 4.94 12.72 -15.73
C GLY A 125 4.16 13.55 -16.76
N CYS A 126 2.92 13.16 -17.06
CA CYS A 126 2.06 13.79 -18.05
C CYS A 126 0.97 14.61 -17.35
N PRO A 127 1.24 15.88 -16.99
CA PRO A 127 0.27 16.74 -16.33
C PRO A 127 -0.84 17.20 -17.26
N VAL A 128 -0.70 17.07 -18.59
CA VAL A 128 -1.75 17.46 -19.53
C VAL A 128 -2.39 16.21 -20.13
N LEU A 129 -3.72 16.18 -20.07
CA LEU A 129 -4.54 15.09 -20.56
C LEU A 129 -5.30 15.58 -21.78
N ARG A 130 -5.32 14.77 -22.83
CA ARG A 130 -6.12 15.01 -24.03
C ARG A 130 -7.00 13.81 -24.34
N ILE A 131 -8.22 14.09 -24.77
CA ILE A 131 -9.21 13.09 -25.16
C ILE A 131 -9.96 13.66 -26.36
N ASP A 132 -10.36 12.81 -27.28
CA ASP A 132 -11.29 13.19 -28.33
C ASP A 132 -12.58 12.39 -28.30
N THR A 133 -13.61 12.97 -28.90
CA THR A 133 -14.85 12.26 -29.20
C THR A 133 -15.55 12.91 -30.38
N ASN A 134 -16.40 12.17 -31.07
CA ASN A 134 -17.21 12.74 -32.15
C ASN A 134 -18.18 13.79 -31.57
N ALA A 135 -18.38 14.92 -32.27
CA ALA A 135 -19.31 15.98 -31.85
C ALA A 135 -20.73 15.49 -31.60
N ARG A 136 -21.14 14.40 -32.26
CA ARG A 136 -22.44 13.73 -32.03
C ARG A 136 -22.53 12.98 -30.70
N ASN A 137 -21.40 12.62 -30.09
CA ASN A 137 -21.33 11.81 -28.88
C ASN A 137 -21.59 12.64 -27.61
N GLN A 138 -22.86 13.02 -27.45
CA GLN A 138 -23.33 13.80 -26.28
C GLN A 138 -23.18 13.02 -24.96
N ALA A 139 -23.08 11.69 -24.99
CA ALA A 139 -22.85 10.90 -23.79
C ALA A 139 -21.40 11.07 -23.29
N ALA A 140 -20.41 10.92 -24.17
CA ALA A 140 -19.00 11.10 -23.83
C ALA A 140 -18.70 12.56 -23.42
N ARG A 141 -19.21 13.55 -24.14
CA ARG A 141 -19.05 14.97 -23.79
C ARG A 141 -19.55 15.28 -22.38
N ARG A 142 -20.75 14.79 -22.01
CA ARG A 142 -21.32 14.94 -20.65
C ARG A 142 -20.52 14.19 -19.59
N LEU A 143 -19.98 13.01 -19.92
CA LEU A 143 -19.10 12.26 -19.03
C LEU A 143 -17.84 13.08 -18.72
N TYR A 144 -17.10 13.49 -19.75
CA TYR A 144 -15.82 14.18 -19.58
C TYR A 144 -15.98 15.57 -18.93
N ALA A 145 -17.03 16.32 -19.27
CA ALA A 145 -17.35 17.58 -18.60
C ALA A 145 -17.57 17.37 -17.08
N ARG A 146 -18.27 16.30 -16.67
CA ARG A 146 -18.47 15.96 -15.25
C ARG A 146 -17.16 15.58 -14.54
N LEU A 147 -16.21 15.02 -15.27
CA LEU A 147 -14.89 14.63 -14.76
C LEU A 147 -13.89 15.81 -14.77
N GLY A 148 -14.31 16.98 -15.23
CA GLY A 148 -13.54 18.23 -15.19
C GLY A 148 -12.69 18.50 -16.43
N TYR A 149 -12.96 17.82 -17.55
CA TYR A 149 -12.37 18.16 -18.84
C TYR A 149 -13.13 19.34 -19.44
N ARG A 150 -12.41 20.20 -20.15
CA ARG A 150 -13.02 21.24 -21.00
C ARG A 150 -12.94 20.80 -22.45
N GLU A 151 -13.92 21.20 -23.24
CA GLU A 151 -13.82 21.18 -24.69
C GLU A 151 -12.96 22.36 -25.12
N ALA A 152 -11.76 22.09 -25.65
CA ALA A 152 -10.84 23.10 -26.14
C ALA A 152 -11.23 23.60 -27.52
N ASP A 153 -11.63 22.69 -28.40
CA ASP A 153 -12.02 23.02 -29.76
C ASP A 153 -12.86 21.90 -30.41
N ILE A 154 -13.42 22.19 -31.58
CA ILE A 154 -14.02 21.21 -32.48
C ILE A 154 -13.29 21.28 -33.82
N VAL A 155 -12.56 20.24 -34.17
CA VAL A 155 -11.73 20.19 -35.39
C VAL A 155 -12.39 19.30 -36.44
N HIS A 156 -12.61 19.85 -37.63
CA HIS A 156 -13.06 19.07 -38.78
C HIS A 156 -11.92 18.26 -39.38
N CYS A 157 -12.03 16.93 -39.42
CA CYS A 157 -10.98 16.03 -39.89
C CYS A 157 -11.50 14.68 -40.39
N ASP A 158 -10.59 13.93 -41.02
CA ASP A 158 -10.70 12.49 -41.17
C ASP A 158 -10.04 11.83 -39.95
N PHE A 159 -10.68 10.81 -39.37
CA PHE A 159 -10.22 10.13 -38.15
C PHE A 159 -10.37 8.63 -38.29
N ASN A 160 -9.25 7.89 -38.22
CA ASN A 160 -9.23 6.42 -38.36
C ASN A 160 -10.08 5.92 -39.54
N ALA A 161 -9.82 6.48 -40.73
CA ALA A 161 -10.54 6.24 -41.98
C ALA A 161 -12.02 6.67 -42.05
N ILE A 162 -12.59 7.24 -40.97
CA ILE A 162 -13.90 7.89 -40.99
C ILE A 162 -13.72 9.34 -41.48
N ARG A 163 -14.34 9.67 -42.62
CA ARG A 163 -14.13 10.97 -43.29
C ARG A 163 -15.09 12.06 -42.82
N GLY A 164 -14.58 13.30 -42.82
CA GLY A 164 -15.38 14.52 -42.68
C GLY A 164 -16.16 14.62 -41.37
N ILE A 165 -15.54 14.23 -40.25
CA ILE A 165 -16.15 14.31 -38.93
C ILE A 165 -15.72 15.58 -38.20
N ASP A 166 -16.58 16.03 -37.29
CA ASP A 166 -16.25 17.05 -36.32
C ASP A 166 -15.79 16.37 -35.02
N LEU A 167 -14.50 16.49 -34.72
CA LEU A 167 -13.87 15.87 -33.56
C LEU A 167 -13.75 16.90 -32.44
N VAL A 168 -14.45 16.67 -31.33
CA VAL A 168 -14.36 17.50 -30.13
C VAL A 168 -13.08 17.14 -29.41
N CYS A 169 -12.19 18.10 -29.30
CA CYS A 169 -10.90 17.99 -28.61
C CYS A 169 -11.09 18.45 -27.17
N LEU A 170 -10.93 17.54 -26.20
CA LEU A 170 -11.07 17.80 -24.78
C LEU A 170 -9.72 17.73 -24.07
N GLU A 171 -9.54 18.57 -23.06
CA GLU A 171 -8.32 18.56 -22.25
C GLU A 171 -8.55 18.89 -20.78
N LYS A 172 -7.62 18.42 -19.96
CA LYS A 172 -7.54 18.67 -18.54
C LYS A 172 -6.06 18.75 -18.13
N LYS A 173 -5.75 19.64 -17.20
CA LYS A 173 -4.43 19.70 -16.55
C LYS A 173 -4.59 19.09 -15.18
N LEU A 174 -3.82 18.04 -14.92
CA LEU A 174 -3.67 17.49 -13.58
C LEU A 174 -2.90 18.50 -12.74
N GLU A 175 -3.45 18.75 -11.56
CA GLU A 175 -2.79 19.52 -10.51
C GLU A 175 -2.39 18.54 -9.42
N TRP A 176 -1.25 18.80 -8.79
CA TRP A 176 -0.87 18.09 -7.59
C TRP A 176 -1.91 18.33 -6.50
N ARG A 177 -2.51 17.25 -6.01
CA ARG A 177 -3.63 17.30 -5.06
C ARG A 177 -3.48 16.21 -4.03
N VAL A 178 -3.51 16.62 -2.77
CA VAL A 178 -3.54 15.70 -1.63
C VAL A 178 -4.88 15.83 -0.92
N PHE A 179 -5.57 14.72 -0.76
CA PHE A 179 -6.81 14.65 0.01
C PHE A 179 -6.52 14.15 1.42
N TYR A 180 -7.41 14.43 2.36
CA TYR A 180 -7.27 13.94 3.72
C TYR A 180 -7.27 12.41 3.77
N GLY A 181 -6.17 11.85 4.28
CA GLY A 181 -5.96 10.42 4.42
C GLY A 181 -4.47 10.10 4.26
N LYS A 182 -4.14 8.81 4.37
CA LYS A 182 -2.76 8.32 4.25
C LYS A 182 -2.35 7.93 2.82
N ASN A 183 -3.31 7.59 1.96
CA ASN A 183 -3.05 7.07 0.60
C ASN A 183 -2.36 8.12 -0.29
N PHE A 184 -1.17 7.80 -0.83
CA PHE A 184 -0.45 8.63 -1.79
C PHE A 184 -1.22 8.80 -3.11
N TRP A 185 -1.95 7.76 -3.50
CA TRP A 185 -2.53 7.59 -4.84
C TRP A 185 -3.98 8.06 -4.92
N ALA A 186 -4.49 8.72 -3.88
CA ALA A 186 -5.86 9.19 -3.85
C ALA A 186 -6.08 10.32 -4.86
N THR A 187 -6.61 9.98 -6.04
CA THR A 187 -6.97 10.96 -7.08
C THR A 187 -8.32 11.65 -6.81
N ARG A 188 -9.11 11.13 -5.87
CA ARG A 188 -10.37 11.73 -5.36
C ARG A 188 -10.52 11.50 -3.87
N GLY A 189 -11.18 12.44 -3.20
CA GLY A 189 -11.53 12.33 -1.79
C GLY A 189 -12.86 12.98 -1.45
N ARG A 190 -13.39 12.68 -0.25
CA ARG A 190 -14.58 13.38 0.27
C ARG A 190 -14.22 14.81 0.67
N GLY A 191 -14.31 15.75 -0.27
CA GLY A 191 -14.11 17.18 -0.06
C GLY A 191 -13.08 17.80 -1.00
N LYS A 192 -12.77 19.08 -0.78
CA LYS A 192 -11.71 19.79 -1.51
C LYS A 192 -10.32 19.22 -1.13
N PRO A 193 -9.36 19.20 -2.07
CA PRO A 193 -7.97 18.88 -1.74
C PRO A 193 -7.43 19.87 -0.70
N GLY A 194 -6.43 19.43 0.05
CA GLY A 194 -5.75 20.27 1.03
C GLY A 194 -4.96 21.39 0.37
N VAL A 195 -4.88 22.52 1.05
CA VAL A 195 -3.97 23.60 0.65
C VAL A 195 -2.57 23.20 1.09
N GLU A 196 -1.67 23.05 0.13
CA GLU A 196 -0.27 22.71 0.40
C GLU A 196 0.46 23.87 1.10
N ILE A 197 1.23 23.51 2.12
CA ILE A 197 2.19 24.35 2.81
C ILE A 197 3.53 23.64 2.63
N SER A 198 4.32 24.11 1.68
CA SER A 198 5.67 23.60 1.48
C SER A 198 6.53 23.92 2.69
N LEU A 199 7.20 22.91 3.23
CA LEU A 199 8.08 23.04 4.39
C LEU A 199 9.55 22.97 3.95
N GLY A 200 9.91 21.95 3.16
CA GLY A 200 11.30 21.72 2.71
C GLY A 200 12.31 21.61 3.86
N HIS A 201 11.86 21.27 5.06
CA HIS A 201 12.65 21.34 6.28
C HIS A 201 13.49 20.07 6.44
N ARG A 202 14.81 20.23 6.62
CA ARG A 202 15.77 19.12 6.80
C ARG A 202 16.14 18.99 8.26
N PHE A 203 16.18 17.76 8.76
CA PHE A 203 16.59 17.45 10.14
C PHE A 203 17.26 16.08 10.20
N ARG A 204 17.98 15.80 11.28
CA ARG A 204 18.61 14.49 11.52
C ARG A 204 17.89 13.78 12.65
N TRP A 205 17.59 12.51 12.48
CA TRP A 205 17.00 11.69 13.53
C TRP A 205 17.70 10.33 13.62
N GLY A 206 18.36 10.09 14.76
CA GLY A 206 19.42 9.07 14.83
C GLY A 206 20.55 9.42 13.85
N ASP A 207 20.97 8.43 13.06
CA ASP A 207 22.04 8.61 12.07
C ASP A 207 21.53 8.97 10.66
N ALA A 208 20.21 9.02 10.47
CA ALA A 208 19.58 9.25 9.18
C ALA A 208 19.22 10.72 8.95
N ASP A 209 19.31 11.15 7.69
CA ASP A 209 18.86 12.47 7.24
C ASP A 209 17.40 12.41 6.79
N TRP A 210 16.57 13.28 7.37
CA TRP A 210 15.13 13.36 7.13
C TRP A 210 14.74 14.71 6.53
N ARG A 211 13.59 14.70 5.85
CA ARG A 211 12.94 15.88 5.29
C ARG A 211 11.46 15.87 5.64
N ALA A 212 10.99 16.95 6.25
CA ALA A 212 9.57 17.28 6.27
C ALA A 212 9.25 18.04 4.98
N LEU A 213 8.51 17.40 4.07
CA LEU A 213 8.33 17.86 2.70
C LEU A 213 7.28 18.97 2.63
N SER A 214 6.03 18.60 2.92
CA SER A 214 4.88 19.50 2.89
C SER A 214 3.83 19.08 3.91
N VAL A 215 3.05 20.06 4.37
CA VAL A 215 1.79 19.83 5.09
C VAL A 215 0.62 20.29 4.25
N TYR A 216 -0.42 19.49 4.15
CA TYR A 216 -1.66 19.82 3.44
C TYR A 216 -2.76 20.12 4.45
N ALA A 217 -3.26 21.36 4.43
CA ALA A 217 -4.38 21.79 5.25
C ALA A 217 -5.69 21.33 4.60
N CYS A 218 -6.15 20.15 5.00
CA CYS A 218 -7.33 19.50 4.45
C CYS A 218 -8.60 19.80 5.24
N ALA A 219 -9.72 19.35 4.68
CA ALA A 219 -11.04 19.60 5.24
C ALA A 219 -11.26 19.01 6.66
N LYS A 220 -10.68 17.83 6.91
CA LYS A 220 -10.89 17.03 8.12
C LYS A 220 -9.68 17.04 9.06
N GLY A 221 -8.57 17.63 8.63
CA GLY A 221 -7.31 17.57 9.35
C GLY A 221 -6.12 17.99 8.52
N LEU A 222 -4.93 17.64 8.98
CA LEU A 222 -3.68 17.83 8.25
C LEU A 222 -3.21 16.51 7.65
N VAL A 223 -2.50 16.61 6.53
CA VAL A 223 -1.68 15.52 5.98
C VAL A 223 -0.24 16.01 5.95
N LEU A 224 0.70 15.19 6.39
CA LEU A 224 2.14 15.49 6.41
C LEU A 224 2.84 14.44 5.57
N ASP A 225 3.68 14.91 4.65
CA ASP A 225 4.59 14.03 3.91
C ASP A 225 6.02 14.18 4.43
N LEU A 226 6.66 13.04 4.71
CA LEU A 226 8.04 12.92 5.18
C LEU A 226 8.84 12.09 4.19
N ALA A 227 10.14 12.36 4.10
CA ALA A 227 11.10 11.49 3.45
C ALA A 227 12.33 11.28 4.33
N LYS A 228 12.87 10.06 4.32
CA LYS A 228 14.18 9.70 4.86
C LYS A 228 15.10 9.36 3.70
N HIS A 229 16.26 9.99 3.66
CA HIS A 229 17.31 9.59 2.71
C HIS A 229 17.93 8.26 3.17
N VAL A 230 18.09 7.34 2.22
CA VAL A 230 18.69 6.04 2.46
C VAL A 230 20.02 5.96 1.69
N PRO A 231 21.16 5.85 2.38
CA PRO A 231 22.45 5.74 1.69
C PRO A 231 22.54 4.47 0.83
N ALA A 232 23.04 4.62 -0.40
CA ALA A 232 23.21 3.48 -1.32
C ALA A 232 24.18 2.40 -0.78
N GLU A 233 25.10 2.76 0.11
CA GLU A 233 25.95 1.78 0.79
C GLU A 233 25.17 0.89 1.76
N ASP A 234 24.19 1.44 2.48
CA ASP A 234 23.36 0.67 3.42
C ASP A 234 22.45 -0.29 2.65
N VAL A 235 21.90 0.14 1.52
CA VAL A 235 21.13 -0.72 0.60
C VAL A 235 21.99 -1.87 0.10
N ARG A 236 23.22 -1.59 -0.38
CA ARG A 236 24.14 -2.63 -0.86
C ARG A 236 24.50 -3.63 0.24
N ARG A 237 24.87 -3.17 1.43
CA ARG A 237 25.18 -4.06 2.57
C ARG A 237 24.00 -4.92 2.96
N PHE A 238 22.80 -4.37 2.93
CA PHE A 238 21.57 -5.11 3.20
C PHE A 238 21.34 -6.21 2.16
N VAL A 239 21.39 -5.87 0.87
CA VAL A 239 21.19 -6.82 -0.23
C VAL A 239 22.26 -7.91 -0.23
N GLU A 240 23.54 -7.56 -0.06
CA GLU A 240 24.66 -8.51 0.02
C GLU A 240 24.47 -9.54 1.15
N LYS A 241 23.88 -9.12 2.27
CA LYS A 241 23.63 -10.00 3.41
C LYS A 241 22.39 -10.87 3.21
N TRP A 242 21.28 -10.29 2.77
CA TRP A 242 19.97 -10.92 2.86
C TRP A 242 19.47 -11.56 1.57
N ALA A 243 19.84 -11.05 0.38
CA ALA A 243 19.34 -11.61 -0.89
C ALA A 243 19.72 -13.09 -1.09
N PRO A 244 20.96 -13.56 -0.79
CA PRO A 244 21.28 -14.97 -0.92
C PRO A 244 20.50 -15.87 0.06
N LEU A 245 20.14 -15.34 1.23
CA LEU A 245 19.36 -16.06 2.23
C LEU A 245 17.86 -16.10 1.85
N GLU A 246 17.36 -15.04 1.22
CA GLU A 246 16.00 -14.98 0.68
C GLU A 246 15.79 -15.97 -0.45
N GLU A 247 16.75 -16.08 -1.38
CA GLU A 247 16.75 -17.09 -2.44
C GLU A 247 16.79 -18.53 -1.88
N ALA A 248 17.48 -18.74 -0.76
CA ALA A 248 17.55 -20.04 -0.08
C ALA A 248 16.29 -20.37 0.76
N GLY A 249 15.43 -19.38 1.00
CA GLY A 249 14.28 -19.45 1.90
C GLY A 249 14.64 -19.09 3.34
N LEU A 250 14.25 -17.88 3.76
CA LEU A 250 14.48 -17.40 5.13
C LEU A 250 13.69 -18.21 6.15
N THR A 251 14.30 -18.50 7.29
CA THR A 251 13.54 -18.87 8.49
C THR A 251 12.72 -17.67 8.99
N PRO A 252 11.65 -17.88 9.77
CA PRO A 252 10.88 -16.77 10.36
C PRO A 252 11.75 -15.77 11.14
N GLU A 253 12.76 -16.26 11.87
CA GLU A 253 13.70 -15.42 12.64
C GLU A 253 14.60 -14.61 11.71
N GLN A 254 15.05 -15.21 10.61
CA GLN A 254 15.83 -14.52 9.59
C GLN A 254 15.00 -13.45 8.89
N ALA A 255 13.74 -13.72 8.58
CA ALA A 255 12.83 -12.74 7.99
C ALA A 255 12.56 -11.56 8.94
N GLU A 256 12.33 -11.83 10.23
CA GLU A 256 12.19 -10.80 11.26
C GLU A 256 13.46 -9.96 11.39
N GLN A 257 14.62 -10.60 11.40
CA GLN A 257 15.89 -9.87 11.49
C GLN A 257 16.19 -9.06 10.21
N ALA A 258 15.86 -9.58 9.03
CA ALA A 258 15.95 -8.84 7.77
C ALA A 258 15.05 -7.60 7.80
N LEU A 259 13.84 -7.70 8.34
CA LEU A 259 12.95 -6.54 8.49
C LEU A 259 13.56 -5.48 9.41
N LEU A 260 14.12 -5.88 10.55
CA LEU A 260 14.75 -4.97 11.52
C LEU A 260 16.01 -4.28 10.97
N GLU A 261 16.76 -4.99 10.13
CA GLU A 261 17.98 -4.46 9.50
C GLU A 261 17.72 -3.71 8.20
N SER A 262 16.49 -3.76 7.67
CA SER A 262 16.16 -3.11 6.41
C SER A 262 16.36 -1.60 6.51
N PRO A 263 17.15 -0.99 5.61
CA PRO A 263 17.38 0.44 5.62
C PRO A 263 16.13 1.24 5.22
N PHE A 264 15.08 0.58 4.72
CA PHE A 264 13.78 1.17 4.38
C PHE A 264 12.73 1.00 5.47
N HIS A 265 12.98 0.16 6.47
CA HIS A 265 12.05 -0.07 7.56
C HIS A 265 12.26 0.92 8.71
N ASP A 266 11.23 1.71 9.02
CA ASP A 266 11.12 2.41 10.29
C ASP A 266 9.69 2.35 10.79
N SER A 267 9.54 2.07 12.08
CA SER A 267 8.27 2.18 12.79
C SER A 267 8.37 3.32 13.82
N PHE A 268 7.40 4.23 13.78
CA PHE A 268 7.38 5.40 14.64
C PHE A 268 5.98 5.98 14.80
N HIS A 269 5.77 6.65 15.94
CA HIS A 269 4.66 7.57 16.16
C HIS A 269 5.07 9.00 15.81
N ALA A 270 4.12 9.75 15.28
CA ALA A 270 4.28 11.17 14.99
C ALA A 270 3.19 11.99 15.70
N GLU A 271 3.61 13.08 16.33
CA GLU A 271 2.73 14.10 16.88
C GLU A 271 3.01 15.46 16.23
N LEU A 272 1.96 16.26 16.04
CA LEU A 272 2.07 17.64 15.58
C LEU A 272 1.56 18.60 16.65
N LEU A 273 2.39 19.56 17.05
CA LEU A 273 1.95 20.71 17.83
C LEU A 273 1.59 21.86 16.87
N VAL A 274 0.30 22.06 16.64
CA VAL A 274 -0.23 23.05 15.68
C VAL A 274 -0.91 24.18 16.44
N ASN A 275 -0.37 25.40 16.35
CA ASN A 275 -0.91 26.57 17.06
C ASN A 275 -1.12 26.30 18.56
N GLY A 276 -0.18 25.59 19.19
CA GLY A 276 -0.25 25.19 20.60
C GLY A 276 -1.18 24.01 20.92
N ARG A 277 -1.77 23.35 19.91
CA ARG A 277 -2.59 22.14 20.08
C ARG A 277 -1.88 20.90 19.56
N ALA A 278 -1.71 19.90 20.43
CA ALA A 278 -1.18 18.60 20.04
C ALA A 278 -2.21 17.79 19.23
N LEU A 279 -1.75 17.19 18.14
CA LEU A 279 -2.47 16.29 17.26
C LEU A 279 -1.66 15.01 17.11
N ARG A 280 -2.33 13.85 17.22
CA ARG A 280 -1.70 12.55 16.97
C ARG A 280 -2.03 12.06 15.57
N SER A 281 -1.08 11.37 14.95
CA SER A 281 -1.34 10.65 13.71
C SER A 281 -2.34 9.53 13.97
N GLU A 282 -3.34 9.36 13.09
CA GLU A 282 -4.26 8.20 13.12
C GLU A 282 -3.84 7.10 12.14
N GLY A 283 -2.77 7.33 11.37
CA GLY A 283 -2.18 6.30 10.52
C GLY A 283 -1.34 6.87 9.39
N SER A 284 -0.51 6.00 8.84
CA SER A 284 0.40 6.29 7.75
C SER A 284 0.35 5.23 6.65
N SER A 285 0.85 5.61 5.49
CA SER A 285 1.33 4.70 4.45
C SER A 285 2.56 5.33 3.80
N GLY A 286 3.35 4.52 3.12
CA GLY A 286 4.62 4.94 2.55
C GLY A 286 5.04 4.00 1.44
N PHE A 287 6.12 4.36 0.77
CA PHE A 287 6.78 3.52 -0.22
C PHE A 287 8.28 3.79 -0.18
N ALA A 288 9.05 2.78 -0.58
CA ALA A 288 10.49 2.88 -0.76
C ALA A 288 10.76 3.24 -2.22
N TRP A 289 11.71 4.13 -2.46
CA TRP A 289 12.22 4.47 -3.78
C TRP A 289 13.69 4.09 -3.87
N GLY A 290 14.06 3.47 -4.98
CA GLY A 290 15.44 3.18 -5.33
C GLY A 290 15.61 3.06 -6.83
N GLN A 291 16.82 3.33 -7.32
CA GLN A 291 17.12 3.24 -8.76
C GLN A 291 16.95 1.81 -9.29
N ASP A 292 17.21 0.82 -8.44
CA ASP A 292 17.21 -0.61 -8.79
C ASP A 292 15.81 -1.25 -8.78
N ALA A 293 14.79 -0.52 -8.33
CA ALA A 293 13.41 -0.99 -8.32
C ALA A 293 12.74 -0.77 -9.69
N GLU A 294 11.71 -1.58 -9.99
CA GLU A 294 10.83 -1.31 -11.13
C GLU A 294 10.20 0.08 -10.92
N GLN A 295 10.58 1.01 -11.78
CA GLN A 295 10.30 2.41 -11.52
C GLN A 295 8.82 2.74 -11.78
N ASP A 296 8.05 2.77 -10.70
CA ASP A 296 6.66 3.20 -10.74
C ASP A 296 6.58 4.69 -11.06
N ALA A 297 5.75 5.00 -12.04
CA ALA A 297 5.64 6.33 -12.57
C ALA A 297 4.98 7.28 -11.51
N ALA A 298 4.03 6.80 -10.71
CA ALA A 298 3.34 7.58 -9.67
C ALA A 298 4.31 7.96 -8.56
N GLU A 299 5.22 7.07 -8.22
CA GLU A 299 6.32 7.35 -7.30
C GLU A 299 7.27 8.42 -7.87
N ARG A 300 7.67 8.33 -9.15
CA ARG A 300 8.47 9.39 -9.81
C ARG A 300 7.81 10.76 -9.73
N ALA A 301 6.50 10.83 -9.90
CA ALA A 301 5.76 12.09 -9.80
C ALA A 301 5.84 12.68 -8.38
N VAL A 302 5.82 11.84 -7.34
CA VAL A 302 6.04 12.28 -5.94
C VAL A 302 7.44 12.87 -5.78
N LEU A 303 8.48 12.17 -6.27
CA LEU A 303 9.86 12.66 -6.20
C LEU A 303 10.02 14.00 -6.94
N ALA A 304 9.46 14.11 -8.15
CA ALA A 304 9.49 15.32 -8.95
C ALA A 304 8.78 16.50 -8.25
N HIS A 305 7.59 16.27 -7.67
CA HIS A 305 6.85 17.29 -6.92
C HIS A 305 7.66 17.83 -5.74
N TYR A 306 8.36 16.94 -5.03
CA TYR A 306 9.17 17.31 -3.86
C TYR A 306 10.64 17.63 -4.14
N ALA A 307 11.05 17.65 -5.42
CA ALA A 307 12.44 17.82 -5.84
C ALA A 307 13.42 16.89 -5.08
N LEU A 308 13.03 15.61 -4.96
CA LEU A 308 13.91 14.55 -4.46
C LEU A 308 14.70 13.97 -5.64
N GLU A 309 15.98 13.69 -5.42
CA GLU A 309 16.88 13.19 -6.46
C GLU A 309 16.52 11.73 -6.79
N PRO A 310 16.09 11.40 -8.04
CA PRO A 310 15.70 10.04 -8.40
C PRO A 310 16.86 9.03 -8.39
N ALA A 311 18.11 9.50 -8.50
CA ALA A 311 19.31 8.66 -8.38
C ALA A 311 19.65 8.28 -6.92
N GLU A 312 19.02 8.91 -5.93
CA GLU A 312 19.17 8.56 -4.51
C GLU A 312 18.07 7.58 -4.07
N HIS A 313 18.25 6.96 -2.90
CA HIS A 313 17.22 6.11 -2.31
C HIS A 313 16.47 6.87 -1.23
N TRP A 314 15.15 6.66 -1.19
CA TRP A 314 14.26 7.35 -0.27
C TRP A 314 13.28 6.38 0.36
N GLN A 315 12.97 6.60 1.63
CA GLN A 315 11.75 6.07 2.22
C GLN A 315 10.79 7.24 2.44
N LEU A 316 9.56 7.14 1.93
CA LEU A 316 8.55 8.20 2.06
C LEU A 316 7.39 7.74 2.95
N TRP A 317 6.79 8.70 3.65
CA TRP A 317 5.58 8.48 4.43
C TRP A 317 4.60 9.63 4.23
N ARG A 318 3.31 9.28 4.19
CA ARG A 318 2.18 10.20 4.29
C ARG A 318 1.39 9.87 5.53
N LEU A 319 1.30 10.83 6.44
CA LEU A 319 0.63 10.73 7.72
C LEU A 319 -0.57 11.66 7.75
N HIS A 320 -1.61 11.30 8.48
CA HIS A 320 -2.80 12.15 8.62
C HIS A 320 -3.18 12.38 10.08
N PHE A 321 -3.58 13.63 10.36
CA PHE A 321 -3.81 14.15 11.70
C PHE A 321 -5.20 14.81 11.77
N PRO A 322 -6.17 14.23 12.48
CA PRO A 322 -7.50 14.82 12.61
C PRO A 322 -7.44 16.19 13.26
N TRP A 323 -8.06 17.18 12.61
CA TRP A 323 -8.13 18.53 13.15
C TRP A 323 -9.46 19.18 12.82
N LYS A 324 -10.41 19.08 13.76
CA LYS A 324 -11.81 19.49 13.58
C LYS A 324 -12.01 21.01 13.44
N ARG A 325 -11.00 21.85 13.74
CA ARG A 325 -11.08 23.32 13.65
C ARG A 325 -10.07 23.83 12.62
N ARG A 326 -10.55 24.34 11.48
CA ARG A 326 -9.70 24.92 10.43
C ARG A 326 -9.30 26.34 10.81
N GLN A 327 -8.18 26.45 11.50
CA GLN A 327 -7.45 27.72 11.57
C GLN A 327 -6.30 27.67 10.56
N ALA A 328 -5.78 28.83 10.18
CA ALA A 328 -4.52 28.85 9.45
C ALA A 328 -3.42 28.22 10.32
N VAL A 329 -2.59 27.36 9.73
CA VAL A 329 -1.40 26.82 10.40
C VAL A 329 -0.37 27.94 10.50
N LYS A 330 -0.20 28.49 11.71
CA LYS A 330 0.74 29.60 11.98
C LYS A 330 2.05 29.11 12.55
N THR A 331 1.97 28.11 13.43
CA THR A 331 3.11 27.43 14.06
C THR A 331 2.93 25.93 13.94
N LEU A 332 4.03 25.22 13.72
CA LEU A 332 4.05 23.79 13.52
C LEU A 332 5.34 23.21 14.10
N THR A 333 5.22 22.30 15.06
CA THR A 333 6.32 21.46 15.53
C THR A 333 5.95 20.01 15.28
N LEU A 334 6.90 19.23 14.75
CA LEU A 334 6.80 17.79 14.58
C LEU A 334 7.59 17.09 15.68
N THR A 335 6.98 16.12 16.33
CA THR A 335 7.66 15.21 17.25
C THR A 335 7.60 13.80 16.68
N LEU A 336 8.76 13.14 16.59
CA LEU A 336 8.88 11.74 16.16
C LEU A 336 9.42 10.90 17.31
N THR A 337 8.72 9.79 17.57
CA THR A 337 9.07 8.83 18.63
C THR A 337 9.16 7.45 17.98
N ALA A 338 10.33 6.80 18.06
CA ALA A 338 10.53 5.49 17.46
C ALA A 338 9.77 4.43 18.23
N ASP A 339 9.21 3.46 17.50
CA ASP A 339 8.57 2.32 18.14
C ASP A 339 9.64 1.38 18.72
N PRO A 340 9.36 0.74 19.87
CA PRO A 340 10.25 -0.29 20.37
C PRO A 340 10.33 -1.46 19.39
N VAL A 341 11.54 -1.94 19.15
CA VAL A 341 11.83 -3.15 18.39
C VAL A 341 12.24 -4.27 19.35
N TRP A 342 11.85 -5.50 19.02
CA TRP A 342 12.15 -6.66 19.85
C TRP A 342 13.40 -7.40 19.35
N LEU A 343 14.53 -7.18 20.02
CA LEU A 343 15.79 -7.85 19.68
C LEU A 343 15.86 -9.27 20.27
N PRO A 344 16.33 -10.26 19.50
CA PRO A 344 16.54 -11.62 20.00
C PRO A 344 17.70 -11.67 21.02
N GLY A 345 17.51 -12.47 22.07
CA GLY A 345 18.45 -12.68 23.16
C GLY A 345 19.08 -14.09 23.17
N PRO A 346 19.51 -14.60 24.34
CA PRO A 346 19.92 -15.99 24.47
C PRO A 346 18.74 -16.97 24.51
N GLN A 347 18.98 -18.17 23.98
CA GLN A 347 18.05 -19.31 24.04
C GLN A 347 18.35 -20.21 25.24
N PHE A 348 17.31 -20.88 25.76
CA PHE A 348 17.46 -21.81 26.87
C PHE A 348 16.36 -22.87 26.91
N THR A 349 16.68 -24.01 27.52
CA THR A 349 15.67 -24.96 27.99
C THR A 349 15.38 -24.65 29.46
N ALA A 350 14.10 -24.67 29.83
CA ALA A 350 13.68 -24.41 31.20
C ALA A 350 13.55 -25.70 32.01
N GLN A 351 14.11 -25.70 33.22
CA GLN A 351 13.82 -26.71 34.25
C GLN A 351 13.51 -26.00 35.58
N PRO A 352 12.51 -26.46 36.36
CA PRO A 352 12.21 -25.86 37.66
C PRO A 352 13.44 -25.78 38.57
N GLY A 353 13.71 -24.59 39.12
CA GLY A 353 14.87 -24.29 39.96
C GLY A 353 16.14 -23.91 39.19
N GLN A 354 16.18 -24.06 37.87
CA GLN A 354 17.30 -23.62 37.05
C GLN A 354 17.38 -22.09 37.04
N SER A 355 18.60 -21.56 37.09
CA SER A 355 18.87 -20.14 36.88
C SER A 355 19.84 -19.96 35.73
N MET A 356 19.67 -18.87 34.99
CA MET A 356 20.62 -18.44 33.97
C MET A 356 20.88 -16.95 34.05
N SER A 357 22.11 -16.55 33.74
CA SER A 357 22.45 -15.14 33.62
C SER A 357 22.38 -14.70 32.16
N PHE A 358 21.90 -13.47 31.93
CA PHE A 358 21.90 -12.82 30.63
C PHE A 358 22.25 -11.35 30.78
N THR A 359 22.79 -10.76 29.72
CA THR A 359 23.13 -9.33 29.67
C THR A 359 22.10 -8.60 28.83
N HIS A 360 21.54 -7.52 29.37
CA HIS A 360 20.62 -6.69 28.61
C HIS A 360 21.38 -5.97 27.48
N PRO A 361 20.92 -6.07 26.21
CA PRO A 361 21.73 -5.67 25.05
C PRO A 361 22.08 -4.18 24.99
N LEU A 362 21.19 -3.30 25.49
CA LEU A 362 21.46 -1.85 25.53
C LEU A 362 22.22 -1.37 26.76
N THR A 363 21.78 -1.79 27.96
CA THR A 363 22.30 -1.25 29.22
C THR A 363 23.61 -1.93 29.65
N GLY A 364 23.90 -3.10 29.10
CA GLY A 364 25.03 -3.94 29.54
C GLY A 364 24.84 -4.53 30.94
N THR A 365 23.69 -4.33 31.57
CA THR A 365 23.40 -4.83 32.91
C THR A 365 23.21 -6.34 32.87
N ASN A 366 23.84 -7.05 33.81
CA ASN A 366 23.62 -8.49 33.98
C ASN A 366 22.39 -8.74 34.85
N HIS A 367 21.52 -9.61 34.36
CA HIS A 367 20.33 -10.10 35.04
C HIS A 367 20.41 -11.61 35.18
N THR A 368 19.70 -12.15 36.17
CA THR A 368 19.51 -13.58 36.39
C THR A 368 18.03 -13.90 36.23
N LEU A 369 17.71 -14.79 35.30
CA LEU A 369 16.41 -15.43 35.20
C LEU A 369 16.43 -16.72 36.03
N THR A 370 15.43 -16.89 36.89
CA THR A 370 15.22 -18.12 37.67
C THR A 370 13.87 -18.73 37.28
N VAL A 371 13.90 -19.99 36.83
CA VAL A 371 12.71 -20.77 36.50
C VAL A 371 12.06 -21.25 37.79
N LEU A 372 10.84 -20.81 38.06
CA LEU A 372 10.08 -21.16 39.26
C LEU A 372 9.27 -22.43 39.05
N ALA A 373 8.59 -22.53 37.90
CA ALA A 373 7.81 -23.70 37.53
C ALA A 373 7.71 -23.81 36.00
N LEU A 374 7.55 -25.03 35.51
CA LEU A 374 7.24 -25.34 34.12
C LEU A 374 6.19 -26.45 34.14
N ALA A 375 5.03 -26.20 33.55
CA ALA A 375 3.92 -27.16 33.58
C ALA A 375 3.17 -27.20 32.24
N PRO A 376 2.65 -28.38 31.84
CA PRO A 376 1.71 -28.47 30.72
C PRO A 376 0.40 -27.76 31.06
N GLU A 377 -0.17 -27.06 30.08
CA GLU A 377 -1.46 -26.38 30.20
C GLU A 377 -2.28 -26.51 28.91
N THR A 378 -3.60 -26.66 29.07
CA THR A 378 -4.57 -26.70 27.98
C THR A 378 -5.45 -25.46 28.07
N LEU A 379 -5.40 -24.62 27.03
CA LEU A 379 -6.21 -23.41 26.95
C LEU A 379 -7.66 -23.72 26.52
N ASP A 380 -8.60 -22.92 27.01
CA ASP A 380 -9.99 -22.99 26.56
C ASP A 380 -10.15 -22.28 25.20
N VAL A 381 -10.39 -23.06 24.16
CA VAL A 381 -10.61 -22.59 22.77
C VAL A 381 -12.09 -22.57 22.36
N SER A 382 -13.02 -22.78 23.29
CA SER A 382 -14.46 -22.87 23.00
C SER A 382 -15.07 -21.60 22.42
N GLY A 383 -14.42 -20.44 22.58
CA GLY A 383 -14.85 -19.16 22.02
C GLY A 383 -14.45 -18.92 20.55
N LEU A 384 -13.68 -19.84 19.93
CA LEU A 384 -13.19 -19.70 18.56
C LEU A 384 -14.17 -20.29 17.52
N PRO A 385 -14.11 -19.84 16.25
CA PRO A 385 -15.03 -20.31 15.20
C PRO A 385 -15.06 -21.84 15.03
N ASP A 386 -16.24 -22.45 15.17
CA ASP A 386 -16.45 -23.91 15.18
C ASP A 386 -16.17 -24.63 13.84
N VAL A 387 -15.84 -23.88 12.80
CA VAL A 387 -15.45 -24.41 11.47
C VAL A 387 -14.05 -25.05 11.46
N GLN A 388 -13.24 -24.78 12.49
CA GLN A 388 -11.86 -25.25 12.62
C GLN A 388 -11.63 -25.92 13.97
N GLU A 389 -10.69 -26.85 13.98
CA GLU A 389 -10.05 -27.39 15.17
C GLU A 389 -8.80 -26.56 15.46
N TYR A 390 -8.65 -26.10 16.70
CA TYR A 390 -7.53 -25.26 17.14
C TYR A 390 -6.63 -26.03 18.09
N PRO A 391 -5.30 -25.88 17.99
CA PRO A 391 -4.40 -26.39 19.01
C PRO A 391 -4.62 -25.66 20.34
N ALA A 392 -4.55 -26.41 21.43
CA ALA A 392 -4.86 -25.89 22.77
C ALA A 392 -3.77 -26.20 23.80
N HIS A 393 -2.81 -27.07 23.48
CA HIS A 393 -1.80 -27.54 24.43
C HIS A 393 -0.53 -26.70 24.34
N CYS A 394 -0.01 -26.28 25.48
CA CYS A 394 1.23 -25.53 25.61
C CYS A 394 1.96 -25.86 26.92
N LEU A 395 3.16 -25.32 27.09
CA LEU A 395 3.85 -25.24 28.37
C LEU A 395 3.70 -23.83 28.95
N ARG A 396 3.35 -23.75 30.24
CA ARG A 396 3.38 -22.53 31.04
C ARG A 396 4.67 -22.46 31.84
N LEU A 397 5.46 -21.43 31.58
CA LEU A 397 6.72 -21.12 32.26
C LEU A 397 6.48 -20.00 33.29
N GLU A 398 6.66 -20.31 34.57
CA GLU A 398 6.76 -19.29 35.63
C GLU A 398 8.22 -18.97 35.91
N TYR A 399 8.57 -17.69 35.98
CA TYR A 399 9.95 -17.25 36.17
C TYR A 399 10.04 -15.94 36.96
N ALA A 400 11.22 -15.69 37.53
CA ALA A 400 11.59 -14.43 38.17
C ALA A 400 12.86 -13.86 37.51
N VAL A 401 13.04 -12.54 37.54
CA VAL A 401 14.20 -11.86 36.97
C VAL A 401 14.79 -10.89 38.00
N SER A 402 16.10 -10.97 38.24
CA SER A 402 16.81 -10.10 39.19
C SER A 402 18.17 -9.61 38.62
N PRO A 403 18.49 -8.31 38.64
CA PRO A 403 17.63 -7.19 39.03
C PRO A 403 16.36 -7.09 38.20
N GLU A 404 15.30 -6.50 38.74
CA GLU A 404 14.00 -6.43 38.09
C GLU A 404 14.06 -5.59 36.79
N LEU A 405 13.37 -6.04 35.74
CA LEU A 405 13.18 -5.32 34.48
C LEU A 405 11.72 -4.84 34.36
N PRO A 406 11.40 -3.76 33.65
CA PRO A 406 10.00 -3.45 33.33
C PRO A 406 9.28 -4.64 32.65
N PRO A 407 7.98 -4.86 32.88
CA PRO A 407 7.23 -5.96 32.25
C PRO A 407 7.24 -5.92 30.72
N ASP A 408 7.33 -4.72 30.15
CA ASP A 408 7.39 -4.43 28.72
C ASP A 408 8.83 -4.44 28.15
N ALA A 409 9.85 -4.63 28.99
CA ALA A 409 11.25 -4.66 28.55
C ALA A 409 11.74 -6.06 28.15
N LEU A 410 11.10 -7.12 28.65
CA LEU A 410 11.51 -8.51 28.42
C LEU A 410 10.33 -9.40 28.07
N GLN A 411 10.46 -10.12 26.97
CA GLN A 411 9.55 -11.18 26.56
C GLN A 411 10.31 -12.51 26.47
N ILE A 412 9.61 -13.63 26.72
CA ILE A 412 10.11 -14.98 26.49
C ILE A 412 9.15 -15.66 25.53
N ARG A 413 9.66 -16.24 24.46
CA ARG A 413 8.87 -16.94 23.43
C ARG A 413 9.41 -18.33 23.17
N ASP A 414 8.57 -19.21 22.68
CA ASP A 414 8.99 -20.45 22.04
C ASP A 414 9.71 -20.14 20.72
N THR A 415 10.77 -20.87 20.39
CA THR A 415 11.44 -20.82 19.08
C THR A 415 10.72 -21.64 18.01
N ALA A 416 9.90 -22.62 18.41
CA ALA A 416 9.17 -23.47 17.49
C ALA A 416 7.83 -22.81 17.08
N PRO A 417 7.44 -22.87 15.80
CA PRO A 417 6.12 -22.43 15.39
C PRO A 417 5.04 -23.35 15.98
N GLY A 418 3.89 -22.76 16.32
CA GLY A 418 2.72 -23.51 16.74
C GLY A 418 2.06 -24.26 15.57
N ASP A 419 1.23 -25.24 15.90
CA ASP A 419 0.41 -25.92 14.90
C ASP A 419 -0.61 -24.93 14.31
N PRO A 420 -0.83 -24.92 12.98
CA PRO A 420 -1.91 -24.13 12.41
C PRO A 420 -3.28 -24.78 12.73
N PRO A 421 -4.36 -23.98 12.90
CA PRO A 421 -5.71 -24.52 12.97
C PRO A 421 -6.03 -25.39 11.74
N ARG A 422 -6.81 -26.44 11.93
CA ARG A 422 -7.17 -27.40 10.88
C ARG A 422 -8.66 -27.34 10.62
N LEU A 423 -9.09 -27.40 9.36
CA LEU A 423 -10.52 -27.46 9.04
C LEU A 423 -11.12 -28.75 9.61
N LYS A 424 -12.28 -28.66 10.25
CA LYS A 424 -13.03 -29.86 10.65
C LYS A 424 -13.53 -30.55 9.38
N ILE A 425 -13.01 -31.74 9.09
CA ILE A 425 -13.53 -32.57 7.99
C ILE A 425 -14.77 -33.29 8.53
N PRO A 426 -15.97 -33.10 7.95
CA PRO A 426 -17.13 -33.89 8.34
C PRO A 426 -16.91 -35.37 7.96
N ASP A 427 -17.29 -36.30 8.83
CA ASP A 427 -17.14 -37.76 8.65
C ASP A 427 -17.89 -38.36 7.43
N THR A 428 -18.46 -37.56 6.54
CA THR A 428 -19.27 -38.04 5.42
C THR A 428 -19.00 -37.31 4.11
N VAL A 429 -17.82 -37.44 3.50
CA VAL A 429 -17.68 -37.47 2.02
C VAL A 429 -16.40 -38.21 1.63
N SER A 430 -16.53 -39.40 1.04
CA SER A 430 -15.52 -39.99 0.14
C SER A 430 -15.59 -39.24 -1.19
N GLY A 431 -14.65 -38.32 -1.45
CA GLY A 431 -14.54 -37.64 -2.74
C GLY A 431 -13.62 -36.42 -2.67
N ALA A 432 -12.68 -36.34 -3.62
CA ALA A 432 -11.57 -35.41 -3.69
C ALA A 432 -11.86 -33.97 -3.21
N VAL A 433 -11.06 -33.48 -2.26
CA VAL A 433 -11.01 -32.07 -1.88
C VAL A 433 -9.98 -31.36 -2.77
N PRO A 434 -10.32 -30.22 -3.40
CA PRO A 434 -9.35 -29.47 -4.18
C PRO A 434 -8.28 -28.87 -3.25
N VAL A 435 -7.02 -29.13 -3.57
CA VAL A 435 -5.86 -28.44 -2.98
C VAL A 435 -5.89 -27.00 -3.52
N GLY A 436 -6.28 -26.06 -2.68
CA GLY A 436 -6.26 -24.64 -3.04
C GLY A 436 -6.78 -23.76 -1.93
N GLY A 437 -5.87 -23.05 -1.27
CA GLY A 437 -6.20 -21.94 -0.38
C GLY A 437 -5.83 -22.20 1.08
N ALA A 438 -4.53 -22.17 1.40
CA ALA A 438 -4.07 -21.90 2.75
C ALA A 438 -4.41 -20.44 3.08
N ALA A 439 -5.63 -20.19 3.54
CA ALA A 439 -6.02 -18.93 4.14
C ALA A 439 -5.64 -18.95 5.63
N CYS A 440 -4.45 -18.48 5.95
CA CYS A 440 -4.05 -18.19 7.33
C CYS A 440 -4.88 -17.02 7.85
N ILE A 441 -5.99 -17.31 8.54
CA ILE A 441 -6.73 -16.30 9.31
C ILE A 441 -6.03 -16.18 10.67
N GLY A 442 -5.09 -15.25 10.76
CA GLY A 442 -4.46 -14.86 12.02
C GLY A 442 -5.42 -14.00 12.86
N ILE A 443 -5.84 -14.52 14.01
CA ILE A 443 -6.57 -13.82 15.07
C ILE A 443 -6.03 -14.44 16.38
N ILE A 444 -5.28 -13.82 17.29
CA ILE A 444 -4.92 -12.43 17.61
C ILE A 444 -3.41 -12.38 17.90
N GLY A 445 -2.71 -11.46 17.23
CA GLY A 445 -1.25 -11.28 17.26
C GLY A 445 -0.83 -10.83 15.87
N GLY A 446 -1.07 -9.56 15.54
CA GLY A 446 -0.67 -9.03 14.23
C GLY A 446 0.85 -8.97 14.16
N ALA A 447 1.45 -9.43 13.05
CA ALA A 447 2.88 -9.43 12.69
C ALA A 447 3.86 -10.09 13.70
N ASP A 448 3.64 -9.91 14.99
CA ASP A 448 4.26 -10.62 16.09
C ASP A 448 3.37 -11.85 16.38
N GLY A 449 3.92 -13.08 16.30
CA GLY A 449 3.21 -14.34 16.61
C GLY A 449 2.59 -14.39 18.03
N PRO A 450 2.40 -15.57 18.67
CA PRO A 450 1.71 -15.65 19.97
C PRO A 450 2.26 -14.63 20.99
N THR A 451 1.43 -13.64 21.30
CA THR A 451 1.68 -12.63 22.32
C THR A 451 1.50 -13.31 23.67
N SER A 452 2.49 -13.18 24.55
CA SER A 452 2.34 -13.51 25.96
C SER A 452 1.13 -12.75 26.53
N ILE A 453 0.04 -13.45 26.83
CA ILE A 453 -1.14 -12.87 27.47
C ILE A 453 -0.75 -12.54 28.92
N PHE A 454 -0.60 -11.26 29.22
CA PHE A 454 -0.58 -10.79 30.61
C PHE A 454 -2.02 -10.84 31.13
N VAL A 455 -2.42 -11.97 31.74
CA VAL A 455 -3.62 -11.98 32.57
C VAL A 455 -3.29 -11.18 33.83
N SER A 456 -3.75 -9.93 33.88
CA SER A 456 -3.67 -9.08 35.07
C SER A 456 -4.55 -9.66 36.18
N GLY A 457 -4.00 -10.61 36.93
CA GLY A 457 -4.64 -11.27 38.05
C GLY A 457 -3.66 -11.50 39.19
N GLY A 458 -3.46 -10.47 40.03
CA GLY A 458 -3.12 -10.60 41.46
C GLY A 458 -1.85 -11.37 41.89
N ALA A 459 -0.90 -11.69 41.00
CA ALA A 459 0.38 -12.27 41.39
C ALA A 459 1.35 -11.18 41.89
N PRO A 460 2.22 -11.48 42.89
CA PRO A 460 3.22 -10.54 43.38
C PRO A 460 4.19 -10.12 42.26
N SER A 461 4.72 -8.89 42.34
CA SER A 461 5.47 -8.19 41.28
C SER A 461 6.74 -8.92 40.80
N ASP A 462 7.21 -9.92 41.54
CA ASP A 462 8.41 -10.71 41.28
C ASP A 462 8.20 -11.95 40.40
N ARG A 463 6.95 -12.35 40.13
CA ARG A 463 6.62 -13.56 39.35
C ARG A 463 6.03 -13.23 37.99
N ARG A 464 6.64 -13.77 36.93
CA ARG A 464 6.23 -13.60 35.54
C ARG A 464 5.83 -14.93 34.92
N VAL A 465 5.03 -14.88 33.86
CA VAL A 465 4.55 -16.05 33.14
C VAL A 465 4.80 -15.88 31.65
N ALA A 466 5.23 -16.96 30.99
CA ALA A 466 5.31 -17.08 29.55
C ALA A 466 4.65 -18.40 29.12
N TYR A 467 4.17 -18.46 27.88
CA TYR A 467 3.53 -19.63 27.30
C TYR A 467 4.28 -20.04 26.03
N SER A 468 4.40 -21.35 25.82
CA SER A 468 4.96 -21.87 24.58
C SER A 468 3.99 -21.68 23.41
N SER A 469 4.42 -22.03 22.20
CA SER A 469 3.52 -22.16 21.07
C SER A 469 2.44 -23.23 21.35
N LEU A 470 1.28 -23.10 20.69
CA LEU A 470 0.16 -24.02 20.82
C LEU A 470 0.30 -25.21 19.88
N HIS A 471 0.04 -26.40 20.40
CA HIS A 471 0.08 -27.66 19.66
C HIS A 471 -1.18 -28.50 19.89
N PHE A 472 -1.50 -29.39 18.95
CA PHE A 472 -2.56 -30.38 19.11
C PHE A 472 -2.18 -31.52 20.07
N ALA A 473 -0.88 -31.81 20.16
CA ALA A 473 -0.33 -32.72 21.16
C ALA A 473 0.38 -31.93 22.26
N GLN A 474 0.43 -32.47 23.46
CA GLN A 474 1.14 -31.82 24.56
C GLN A 474 2.65 -31.75 24.26
N PRO A 475 3.26 -30.54 24.17
CA PRO A 475 4.69 -30.41 23.99
C PRO A 475 5.45 -30.92 25.23
N GLU A 476 6.47 -31.75 25.01
CA GLU A 476 7.31 -32.32 26.09
C GLU A 476 8.49 -31.41 26.45
N GLN A 477 9.10 -30.76 25.45
CA GLN A 477 10.25 -29.88 25.62
C GLN A 477 10.15 -28.70 24.67
N VAL A 478 10.50 -27.52 25.16
CA VAL A 478 10.48 -26.25 24.43
C VAL A 478 11.83 -25.57 24.58
N THR A 479 12.31 -25.00 23.49
CA THR A 479 13.44 -24.06 23.51
C THR A 479 12.88 -22.66 23.58
N TRP A 480 13.21 -21.96 24.66
CA TRP A 480 12.73 -20.61 24.94
C TRP A 480 13.75 -19.58 24.48
N GLN A 481 13.28 -18.46 23.95
CA GLN A 481 14.06 -17.35 23.45
C GLN A 481 13.70 -16.10 24.24
N LEU A 482 14.69 -15.52 24.93
CA LEU A 482 14.56 -14.17 25.49
C LEU A 482 14.48 -13.16 24.34
N ARG A 483 13.64 -12.13 24.50
CA ARG A 483 13.52 -10.99 23.58
C ARG A 483 13.47 -9.70 24.37
N PHE A 484 14.18 -8.68 23.89
CA PHE A 484 14.34 -7.41 24.58
C PHE A 484 13.69 -6.29 23.80
N SER A 485 12.83 -5.52 24.46
CA SER A 485 12.25 -4.32 23.88
C SER A 485 13.27 -3.19 23.90
N VAL A 486 13.59 -2.66 22.73
CA VAL A 486 14.63 -1.66 22.53
C VAL A 486 14.06 -0.51 21.74
N VAL A 487 14.20 0.71 22.26
CA VAL A 487 13.90 1.91 21.47
C VAL A 487 15.13 2.20 20.62
N PRO A 488 15.05 2.11 19.27
CA PRO A 488 16.24 2.14 18.42
C PRO A 488 16.90 3.53 18.36
N ARG A 489 16.15 4.59 18.66
CA ARG A 489 16.63 5.99 18.73
C ARG A 489 15.70 6.84 19.58
N GLY A 490 16.26 7.85 20.24
CA GLY A 490 15.51 8.76 21.12
C GLY A 490 14.49 9.62 20.37
N GLU A 491 13.55 10.20 21.09
CA GLU A 491 12.58 11.16 20.55
C GLU A 491 13.28 12.42 20.00
N ILE A 492 12.73 13.00 18.93
CA ILE A 492 13.12 14.30 18.41
C ILE A 492 11.92 15.21 18.25
N SER A 493 12.11 16.52 18.45
CA SER A 493 11.10 17.55 18.21
C SER A 493 11.68 18.67 17.36
N GLU A 494 11.07 18.90 16.19
CA GLU A 494 11.55 19.84 15.17
C GLU A 494 10.51 20.93 14.89
N LYS A 495 10.95 22.19 14.95
CA LYS A 495 10.09 23.33 14.62
C LYS A 495 10.08 23.55 13.11
N LEU A 496 8.96 23.20 12.48
CA LEU A 496 8.76 23.26 11.04
C LEU A 496 8.21 24.61 10.56
N ARG A 497 7.48 25.34 11.43
CA ARG A 497 6.90 26.66 11.14
C ARG A 497 6.75 27.53 12.37
#